data_AF-A0A9W6FLF5-F1
#
_entry.id   AF-A0A9W6FLF5-F1
#
_cell.length_a   1.000
_cell.length_b   1.000
_cell.length_c   1.000
_cell.angle_alpha   90.00
_cell.angle_beta   90.00
_cell.angle_gamma   90.00
#
_symmetry.space_group_name_H-M   'P 1'
#
loop_
_entity.id
_entity.type
_entity.pdbx_description
1 polymer ?
#
loop_
_entity_poly.entity_id
_entity_poly.type
_entity_poly.pdbx_seq_one_letter_code
_entity_poly.pdbx_strand_id
1 'polypeptide(L)'
;MAAPRGGKRANAGRPKGSTTKRKREVAQRAAAAGLTPIEVMLKAMREHASKKEWDEAAKFAQMAAPYIHPRLQAIQHTGREGGPIEVADMSRNDLARRILHMLRGEQ
;
A
#
# COMPACT_ATOMS: atom_id res chain seq x y z
N MET A 1 40.02 -34.21 -5.73
CA MET A 1 38.55 -34.07 -5.64
C MET A 1 38.23 -32.90 -4.73
N ALA A 2 37.59 -31.84 -5.24
CA ALA A 2 37.25 -30.67 -4.44
C ALA A 2 35.94 -30.92 -3.66
N ALA A 3 35.92 -30.62 -2.36
CA ALA A 3 34.73 -30.75 -1.53
C ALA A 3 33.59 -29.84 -2.02
N PRO A 4 32.31 -30.27 -1.94
CA PRO A 4 31.19 -29.46 -2.39
C PRO A 4 31.04 -28.22 -1.49
N ARG A 5 31.08 -27.03 -2.10
CA ARG A 5 30.91 -25.74 -1.40
C ARG A 5 29.46 -25.64 -0.90
N GLY A 6 29.30 -25.24 0.36
CA GLY A 6 28.06 -25.35 1.16
C GLY A 6 26.78 -24.90 0.45
N GLY A 7 25.84 -25.84 0.32
CA GLY A 7 24.47 -25.60 -0.15
C GLY A 7 23.52 -25.18 0.98
N LYS A 8 22.30 -24.80 0.58
CA LYS A 8 21.19 -24.47 1.49
C LYS A 8 20.92 -25.63 2.45
N ARG A 9 21.23 -25.45 3.74
CA ARG A 9 20.85 -26.39 4.80
C ARG A 9 19.38 -26.18 5.14
N ALA A 10 18.71 -27.22 5.66
CA ALA A 10 17.38 -27.06 6.24
C ALA A 10 17.43 -25.95 7.31
N ASN A 11 16.51 -24.99 7.25
CA ASN A 11 16.47 -23.78 8.10
C ASN A 11 17.66 -22.80 7.92
N ALA A 12 18.49 -22.95 6.90
CA ALA A 12 19.49 -21.93 6.56
C ALA A 12 18.83 -20.71 5.93
N GLY A 13 19.24 -19.53 6.37
CA GLY A 13 18.77 -18.23 5.88
C GLY A 13 18.05 -17.42 6.94
N ARG A 14 17.63 -16.21 6.57
CA ARG A 14 16.94 -15.30 7.49
C ARG A 14 15.48 -15.72 7.66
N PRO A 15 14.97 -15.90 8.90
CA PRO A 15 13.58 -16.27 9.13
C PRO A 15 12.61 -15.24 8.53
N LYS A 16 11.62 -15.74 7.78
CA LYS A 16 10.62 -14.93 7.06
C LYS A 16 9.91 -14.00 8.06
N GLY A 17 9.98 -12.70 7.84
CA GLY A 17 9.26 -11.69 8.63
C GLY A 17 9.89 -11.28 9.97
N SER A 18 11.07 -11.80 10.34
CA SER A 18 11.71 -11.47 11.64
C SER A 18 11.97 -9.96 11.84
N THR A 19 12.43 -9.26 10.81
CA THR A 19 12.63 -7.80 10.86
C THR A 19 11.32 -7.02 10.78
N THR A 20 10.34 -7.59 10.08
CA THR A 20 9.04 -6.97 9.81
C THR A 20 8.23 -6.85 11.09
N LYS A 21 8.30 -7.84 12.00
CA LYS A 21 7.60 -7.80 13.30
C LYS A 21 8.01 -6.58 14.15
N ARG A 22 9.30 -6.41 14.40
CA ARG A 22 9.82 -5.27 15.19
C ARG A 22 9.47 -3.92 14.56
N LYS A 23 9.61 -3.78 13.23
CA LYS A 23 9.24 -2.54 12.51
C LYS A 23 7.74 -2.25 12.61
N ARG A 24 6.89 -3.28 12.55
CA ARG A 24 5.43 -3.15 12.66
C ARG A 24 5.01 -2.71 14.07
N GLU A 25 5.60 -3.28 15.10
CA GLU A 25 5.30 -2.91 16.50
C GLU A 25 5.66 -1.45 16.79
N VAL A 26 6.80 -0.97 16.31
CA VAL A 26 7.21 0.44 16.48
C VAL A 26 6.25 1.37 15.73
N ALA A 27 5.88 1.02 14.49
CA ALA A 27 4.91 1.78 13.72
C ALA A 27 3.53 1.83 14.40
N GLN A 28 3.07 0.71 14.97
CA GLN A 28 1.81 0.64 15.71
C GLN A 28 1.86 1.48 16.98
N ARG A 29 2.97 1.45 17.73
CA ARG A 29 3.16 2.29 18.91
C ARG A 29 3.18 3.78 18.56
N ALA A 30 3.87 4.16 17.49
CA ALA A 30 3.89 5.54 17.00
C ALA A 30 2.50 6.01 16.55
N ALA A 31 1.73 5.15 15.87
CA ALA A 31 0.34 5.43 15.49
C ALA A 31 -0.57 5.59 16.71
N ALA A 32 -0.44 4.73 17.72
CA ALA A 32 -1.21 4.85 18.96
C ALA A 32 -0.87 6.13 19.75
N ALA A 33 0.38 6.60 19.65
CA ALA A 33 0.84 7.83 20.29
C ALA A 33 0.56 9.10 19.46
N GLY A 34 0.01 9.00 18.25
CA GLY A 34 -0.18 10.15 17.36
C GLY A 34 1.14 10.81 16.91
N LEU A 35 2.22 10.04 16.88
CA LEU A 35 3.56 10.46 16.47
C LEU A 35 4.00 9.77 15.17
N THR A 36 3.08 9.65 14.21
CA THR A 36 3.40 9.19 12.87
C THR A 36 4.06 10.31 12.05
N PRO A 37 4.82 9.95 10.99
CA PRO A 37 5.43 10.94 10.11
C PRO A 37 4.43 11.97 9.56
N ILE A 38 3.21 11.54 9.24
CA ILE A 38 2.18 12.44 8.70
C ILE A 38 1.66 13.43 9.74
N GLU A 39 1.49 13.01 11.00
CA GLU A 39 1.08 13.91 12.08
C GLU A 39 2.15 14.96 12.36
N VAL A 40 3.43 14.58 12.31
CA VAL A 40 4.55 15.53 12.45
C VAL A 40 4.53 16.55 11.30
N MET A 41 4.36 16.10 10.05
CA MET A 41 4.25 16.99 8.89
C MET A 41 3.07 17.95 9.02
N LEU A 42 1.90 17.45 9.42
CA LEU A 42 0.69 18.27 9.60
C LEU A 42 0.83 19.27 10.75
N LYS A 43 1.48 18.89 11.86
CA LYS A 43 1.74 19.78 12.98
C LYS A 43 2.69 20.91 12.58
N ALA A 44 3.82 20.58 11.95
CA ALA A 44 4.77 21.56 11.44
C ALA A 44 4.11 22.52 10.45
N MET A 45 3.33 21.99 9.50
CA MET A 45 2.56 22.78 8.55
C MET A 45 1.64 23.80 9.26
N ARG A 46 0.90 23.37 10.29
CA ARG A 46 -0.02 24.24 11.05
C ARG A 46 0.72 25.31 11.87
N GLU A 47 1.86 24.96 12.46
CA GLU A 47 2.68 25.91 13.22
C GLU A 47 3.25 27.02 12.33
N HIS A 48 3.81 26.66 11.17
CA HIS A 48 4.31 27.62 10.19
C HIS A 48 3.18 28.47 9.57
N ALA A 49 2.03 27.87 9.29
CA ALA A 49 0.85 28.62 8.82
C ALA A 49 0.36 29.63 9.87
N SER A 50 0.38 29.27 11.15
CA SER A 50 0.02 30.18 12.25
C SER A 50 0.99 31.36 12.38
N LYS A 51 2.27 31.14 12.06
CA LYS A 51 3.31 32.18 11.99
C LYS A 51 3.30 33.00 10.69
N LYS A 52 2.40 32.69 9.75
CA LYS A 52 2.33 33.26 8.39
C LYS A 52 3.59 32.97 7.53
N GLU A 53 4.32 31.92 7.86
CA GLU A 53 5.48 31.42 7.12
C GLU A 53 4.99 30.45 6.03
N TRP A 54 4.33 30.99 5.01
CA TRP A 54 3.63 30.18 4.02
C TRP A 54 4.56 29.30 3.18
N ASP A 55 5.79 29.74 2.91
CA ASP A 55 6.77 28.98 2.13
C ASP A 55 7.14 27.66 2.83
N GLU A 56 7.38 27.71 4.15
CA GLU A 56 7.70 26.51 4.93
C GLU A 56 6.46 25.63 5.11
N ALA A 57 5.29 26.23 5.35
CA ALA A 57 4.03 25.50 5.43
C ALA A 57 3.74 24.74 4.11
N ALA A 58 4.01 25.36 2.96
CA ALA A 58 3.80 24.75 1.65
C ALA A 58 4.70 23.52 1.41
N LYS A 59 5.95 23.53 1.91
CA LYS A 59 6.85 22.36 1.81
C LYS A 59 6.28 21.16 2.57
N PHE A 60 5.82 21.36 3.81
CA PHE A 60 5.21 20.30 4.59
C PHE A 60 3.89 19.82 3.98
N ALA A 61 3.08 20.73 3.43
CA ALA A 61 1.87 20.38 2.70
C ALA A 61 2.16 19.49 1.49
N GLN A 62 3.17 19.83 0.69
CA GLN A 62 3.58 19.03 -0.48
C GLN A 62 4.04 17.62 -0.09
N MET A 63 4.80 17.49 1.00
CA MET A 63 5.24 16.18 1.51
C MET A 63 4.07 15.33 2.03
N ALA A 64 3.05 15.95 2.63
CA ALA A 64 1.87 15.26 3.15
C ALA A 64 0.85 14.88 2.05
N ALA A 65 0.82 15.61 0.94
CA ALA A 65 -0.17 15.45 -0.13
C ALA A 65 -0.36 14.00 -0.64
N PRO A 66 0.68 13.18 -0.87
CA PRO A 66 0.52 11.80 -1.36
C PRO A 66 -0.28 10.88 -0.43
N TYR A 67 -0.35 11.22 0.86
CA TYR A 67 -1.01 10.41 1.88
C TYR A 67 -2.43 10.88 2.20
N ILE A 68 -2.80 12.09 1.81
CA ILE A 68 -4.11 12.71 2.09
C ILE A 68 -4.94 12.84 0.82
N HIS A 69 -4.30 13.16 -0.30
CA HIS A 69 -4.96 13.37 -1.58
C HIS A 69 -4.67 12.19 -2.49
N PRO A 70 -5.70 11.39 -2.86
CA PRO A 70 -5.55 10.36 -3.87
C PRO A 70 -4.98 10.98 -5.14
N ARG A 71 -3.86 10.44 -5.62
CA ARG A 71 -3.36 10.82 -6.95
C ARG A 71 -4.36 10.28 -7.97
N LEU A 72 -4.80 11.13 -8.90
CA LEU A 72 -5.55 10.68 -10.06
C LEU A 72 -4.75 9.60 -10.77
N GLN A 73 -5.20 8.35 -10.65
CA GLN A 73 -4.66 7.27 -11.46
C GLN A 73 -5.30 7.37 -12.84
N ALA A 74 -4.49 7.31 -13.89
CA ALA A 74 -5.02 7.13 -15.23
C ALA A 74 -5.68 5.75 -15.29
N ILE A 75 -7.00 5.71 -15.34
CA ILE A 75 -7.74 4.47 -15.60
C ILE A 75 -7.42 4.08 -17.04
N GLN A 76 -6.66 3.01 -17.22
CA GLN A 76 -6.47 2.42 -18.55
C GLN A 76 -7.78 1.72 -18.94
N HIS A 77 -8.51 2.30 -19.89
CA HIS A 77 -9.65 1.68 -20.56
C HIS A 77 -9.20 0.77 -21.71
N THR A 78 -8.18 -0.06 -21.47
CA THR A 78 -7.67 -1.01 -22.45
C THR A 78 -7.67 -2.42 -21.89
N GLY A 79 -7.92 -3.41 -22.74
CA GLY A 79 -7.71 -4.82 -22.45
C GLY A 79 -6.23 -5.16 -22.27
N ARG A 80 -5.96 -6.45 -22.06
CA ARG A 80 -4.60 -6.99 -21.89
C ARG A 80 -3.71 -6.53 -23.07
N GLU A 81 -2.53 -6.00 -22.75
CA GLU A 81 -1.57 -5.45 -23.73
C GLU A 81 -2.08 -4.26 -24.58
N GLY A 82 -3.04 -3.48 -24.07
CA GLY A 82 -3.56 -2.33 -24.82
C GLY A 82 -4.64 -2.71 -25.84
N GLY A 83 -5.07 -3.98 -25.85
CA GLY A 83 -6.10 -4.47 -26.75
C GLY A 83 -7.48 -3.89 -26.45
N PRO A 84 -8.48 -4.16 -27.31
CA PRO A 84 -9.87 -3.83 -27.03
C PRO A 84 -10.32 -4.41 -25.68
N ILE A 85 -11.23 -3.71 -25.00
CA ILE A 85 -11.87 -4.26 -23.79
C ILE A 85 -12.70 -5.48 -24.24
N GLU A 86 -12.26 -6.67 -23.84
CA GLU A 86 -13.04 -7.89 -24.04
C GLU A 86 -14.29 -7.82 -23.17
N VAL A 87 -15.40 -7.41 -23.77
CA VAL A 87 -16.73 -7.65 -23.22
C VAL A 87 -17.01 -9.14 -23.43
N ALA A 88 -16.63 -9.96 -22.44
CA ALA A 88 -17.06 -11.34 -22.41
C ALA A 88 -18.58 -11.35 -22.19
N ASP A 89 -19.33 -11.75 -23.22
CA ASP A 89 -20.71 -12.19 -23.02
C ASP A 89 -20.68 -13.29 -21.97
N MET A 90 -21.23 -13.00 -20.79
CA MET A 90 -21.20 -13.95 -19.70
C MET A 90 -21.95 -15.21 -20.16
N SER A 91 -21.21 -16.30 -20.34
CA SER A 91 -21.83 -17.62 -20.51
C SER A 91 -22.82 -17.83 -19.36
N ARG A 92 -23.99 -18.40 -19.66
CA ARG A 92 -25.04 -18.70 -18.65
C ARG A 92 -24.47 -19.35 -17.39
N ASN A 93 -23.41 -20.16 -17.55
CA ASN A 93 -22.73 -20.85 -16.46
C ASN A 93 -21.91 -19.90 -15.57
N ASP A 94 -21.25 -18.89 -16.13
CA ASP A 94 -20.48 -17.91 -15.35
C ASP A 94 -21.39 -16.88 -14.69
N LEU A 95 -22.54 -16.57 -15.30
CA LEU A 95 -23.62 -15.82 -14.65
C LEU A 95 -24.15 -16.59 -13.43
N ALA A 96 -24.45 -17.88 -13.58
CA ALA A 96 -24.92 -18.73 -12.49
C ALA A 96 -23.90 -18.83 -11.34
N ARG A 97 -22.60 -18.97 -11.65
CA ARG A 97 -21.53 -18.97 -10.63
C ARG A 97 -21.44 -17.66 -9.87
N ARG A 98 -21.56 -16.52 -10.55
CA ARG A 98 -21.48 -15.19 -9.93
C ARG A 98 -22.72 -14.88 -9.10
N ILE A 99 -23.91 -15.25 -9.57
CA ILE A 99 -25.16 -15.18 -8.79
C ILE A 99 -25.04 -16.05 -7.54
N LEU A 100 -24.56 -17.29 -7.67
CA LEU A 100 -24.36 -18.19 -6.54
C LEU A 100 -23.32 -17.66 -5.53
N HIS A 101 -22.30 -16.92 -5.98
CA HIS A 101 -21.34 -16.26 -5.12
C HIS A 101 -21.93 -15.02 -4.43
N MET A 102 -22.74 -14.22 -5.14
CA MET A 102 -23.43 -13.06 -4.56
C MET A 102 -24.50 -13.48 -3.54
N LEU A 103 -25.22 -14.57 -3.78
CA LEU A 103 -26.21 -15.15 -2.85
C LEU A 103 -25.55 -15.84 -1.65
N ARG A 104 -24.28 -16.26 -1.77
CA ARG A 104 -23.52 -16.86 -0.66
C ARG A 104 -22.87 -15.85 0.29
N GLY A 105 -22.93 -14.55 -0.02
CA GLY A 105 -22.61 -13.42 0.87
C GLY A 105 -21.71 -13.76 2.06
N GLU A 106 -20.43 -13.97 1.84
CA GLU A 106 -19.43 -13.92 2.91
C GLU A 106 -18.65 -12.62 2.79
N GLN A 107 -18.68 -11.85 3.87
CA GLN A 107 -17.86 -10.66 4.10
C GLN A 107 -16.39 -11.03 4.22
#